data_AF-A0A9Q3V2T3-F1
#
_entry.id   AF-A0A9Q3V2T3-F1
#
_cell.length_a   1.000
_cell.length_b   1.000
_cell.length_c   1.000
_cell.angle_alpha   90.00
_cell.angle_beta   90.00
_cell.angle_gamma   90.00
#
_symmetry.space_group_name_H-M   'P 1'
#
loop_
_entity.id
_entity.type
_entity.pdbx_description
1 polymer ?
#
loop_
_entity_poly.entity_id
_entity_poly.type
_entity_poly.pdbx_seq_one_letter_code
_entity_poly.pdbx_strand_id
1 'polypeptide(L)'
;MEKVETLKAQSKIGGEKGFNIKADGTTSSIINGGEHQVDLGSEAGWQGGYHNHTPTGIKMLSLKLLNYALAQPNGDFGDAFFGMFGSEECSTCPDGYKYHNYIIRFNGTSQELEKYLFQTTWDKVALSKDYQKRENSLSNNSAYTDNDGKSLNQKGLEKLFFDTLKGMNMDGKVNLQRVDNEGIIQNITLDNNNQPTATPCP
;
A
#
# COMPACT_ATOMS: atom_id res chain seq x y z
N MET A 1 4.19 5.24 -17.46
CA MET A 1 3.96 3.78 -17.44
C MET A 1 5.24 2.97 -17.32
N GLU A 2 6.31 3.26 -18.06
CA GLU A 2 7.58 2.49 -18.03
C GLU A 2 8.16 2.22 -16.62
N LYS A 3 8.10 3.20 -15.72
CA LYS A 3 8.60 3.04 -14.34
C LYS A 3 7.77 2.07 -13.50
N VAL A 4 6.44 2.04 -13.67
CA VAL A 4 5.58 1.08 -12.97
C VAL A 4 5.84 -0.34 -13.48
N GLU A 5 6.05 -0.51 -14.79
CA GLU A 5 6.47 -1.81 -15.35
C GLU A 5 7.84 -2.24 -14.83
N THR A 6 8.76 -1.30 -14.61
CA THR A 6 10.05 -1.59 -13.95
C THR A 6 9.84 -2.12 -12.53
N LEU A 7 8.92 -1.52 -11.76
CA LEU A 7 8.56 -1.98 -10.42
C LEU A 7 7.88 -3.35 -10.44
N LYS A 8 6.99 -3.59 -11.41
CA LYS A 8 6.36 -4.89 -11.64
C LYS A 8 7.37 -5.99 -11.96
N ALA A 9 8.36 -5.69 -12.80
CA ALA A 9 9.43 -6.64 -13.10
C ALA A 9 10.31 -6.92 -11.86
N GLN A 10 10.63 -5.86 -11.10
CA GLN A 10 11.46 -5.97 -9.90
C GLN A 10 10.78 -6.79 -8.79
N SER A 11 9.44 -6.68 -8.65
CA SER A 11 8.69 -7.37 -7.61
C SER A 11 8.75 -8.90 -7.69
N LYS A 12 9.24 -9.46 -8.80
CA LYS A 12 9.47 -10.90 -9.00
C LYS A 12 10.85 -11.39 -8.59
N ILE A 13 11.84 -10.48 -8.56
CA ILE A 13 13.26 -10.82 -8.39
C ILE A 13 13.67 -10.70 -6.93
N GLY A 14 13.13 -9.71 -6.21
CA GLY A 14 13.58 -9.32 -4.88
C GLY A 14 14.27 -7.95 -4.91
N GLY A 15 14.54 -7.38 -3.74
CA GLY A 15 14.93 -5.97 -3.61
C GLY A 15 13.79 -5.00 -3.92
N GLU A 16 13.94 -3.77 -3.43
CA GLU A 16 12.97 -2.70 -3.66
C GLU A 16 13.55 -1.58 -4.51
N LYS A 17 12.71 -1.05 -5.39
CA LYS A 17 12.95 0.16 -6.17
C LYS A 17 11.73 1.05 -6.02
N GLY A 18 11.93 2.35 -6.22
CA GLY A 18 10.82 3.28 -6.25
C GLY A 18 11.15 4.60 -6.91
N PHE A 19 10.18 5.49 -6.97
CA PHE A 19 10.32 6.83 -7.52
C PHE A 19 9.28 7.77 -6.92
N ASN A 20 9.59 9.07 -6.90
CA ASN A 20 8.67 10.13 -6.49
C ASN A 20 7.92 10.71 -7.69
N ILE A 21 6.75 11.29 -7.43
CA ILE A 21 5.83 11.86 -8.42
C ILE A 21 5.40 13.25 -7.94
N LYS A 22 5.50 14.26 -8.80
CA LYS A 22 5.01 15.63 -8.56
C LYS A 22 3.55 15.78 -8.98
N ALA A 23 2.93 16.89 -8.58
CA ALA A 23 1.56 17.25 -8.97
C ALA A 23 1.34 17.34 -10.48
N ASP A 24 2.36 17.71 -11.25
CA ASP A 24 2.32 17.76 -12.72
C ASP A 24 2.59 16.39 -13.38
N GLY A 25 2.74 15.32 -12.60
CA GLY A 25 3.08 13.98 -13.07
C GLY A 25 4.58 13.77 -13.36
N THR A 26 5.42 14.79 -13.21
CA THR A 26 6.88 14.64 -13.35
C THR A 26 7.40 13.66 -12.31
N THR A 27 8.29 12.76 -12.73
CA THR A 27 8.80 11.69 -11.87
C THR A 27 10.30 11.82 -11.62
N SER A 28 10.76 11.48 -10.41
CA SER A 28 12.20 11.31 -10.15
C SER A 28 12.76 10.15 -10.99
N SER A 29 14.09 10.04 -11.11
CA SER A 29 14.70 8.77 -11.56
C SER A 29 14.27 7.60 -10.67
N ILE A 30 14.41 6.37 -11.18
CA ILE A 30 14.29 5.18 -10.34
C ILE A 30 15.38 5.22 -9.27
N ILE A 31 14.97 5.00 -8.04
CA ILE A 31 15.82 4.91 -6.85
C ILE A 31 15.93 3.43 -6.52
N ASN A 32 17.16 2.94 -6.40
CA ASN A 32 17.42 1.56 -5.99
C ASN A 32 17.52 1.50 -4.46
N GLY A 33 16.75 0.60 -3.87
CA GLY A 33 16.77 0.30 -2.44
C GLY A 33 17.62 -0.93 -2.11
N GLY A 34 17.40 -1.44 -0.90
CA GLY A 34 17.92 -2.70 -0.41
C GLY A 34 16.94 -3.86 -0.61
N GLU A 35 17.12 -4.91 0.19
CA GLU A 35 16.35 -6.16 0.06
C GLU A 35 14.85 -5.97 0.31
N HIS A 36 14.47 -5.25 1.37
CA HIS A 36 13.08 -5.03 1.79
C HIS A 36 12.80 -3.58 2.17
N GLN A 37 13.51 -2.63 1.53
CA GLN A 37 13.33 -1.21 1.79
C GLN A 37 13.87 -0.38 0.63
N VAL A 38 13.21 0.73 0.32
CA VAL A 38 13.77 1.80 -0.50
C VAL A 38 13.55 3.14 0.19
N ASP A 39 14.62 3.93 0.29
CA ASP A 39 14.52 5.31 0.74
C ASP A 39 14.30 6.22 -0.48
N LEU A 40 13.10 6.79 -0.58
CA LEU A 40 12.75 7.72 -1.65
C LEU A 40 13.29 9.14 -1.42
N GLY A 41 14.04 9.35 -0.34
CA GLY A 41 14.56 10.65 0.06
C GLY A 41 13.46 11.55 0.64
N SER A 42 13.70 12.85 0.59
CA SER A 42 12.75 13.85 1.11
C SER A 42 11.46 13.89 0.28
N GLU A 43 10.33 13.89 0.97
CA GLU A 43 8.99 14.03 0.39
C GLU A 43 8.66 15.49 -0.01
N ALA A 44 9.51 16.46 0.35
CA ALA A 44 9.30 17.88 0.05
C ALA A 44 9.22 18.14 -1.47
N GLY A 45 8.13 18.78 -1.92
CA GLY A 45 7.89 19.10 -3.33
C GLY A 45 7.40 17.93 -4.18
N TRP A 46 7.09 16.78 -3.56
CA TRP A 46 6.49 15.62 -4.19
C TRP A 46 5.05 15.45 -3.72
N GLN A 47 4.16 15.06 -4.63
CA GLN A 47 2.76 14.75 -4.31
C GLN A 47 2.64 13.30 -3.80
N GLY A 48 3.48 12.40 -4.29
CA GLY A 48 3.46 11.02 -3.86
C GLY A 48 4.68 10.23 -4.30
N GLY A 49 4.62 8.94 -4.05
CA GLY A 49 5.66 8.00 -4.44
C GLY A 49 5.10 6.64 -4.83
N TYR A 50 5.96 5.83 -5.43
CA TYR A 50 5.63 4.46 -5.82
C TYR A 50 6.85 3.57 -5.55
N HIS A 51 6.67 2.42 -4.93
CA HIS A 51 7.71 1.38 -4.86
C HIS A 51 7.17 -0.03 -5.07
N ASN A 52 8.06 -0.96 -5.40
CA ASN A 52 7.72 -2.38 -5.36
C ASN A 52 8.04 -2.99 -3.99
N HIS A 53 7.31 -4.05 -3.66
CA HIS A 53 7.63 -4.98 -2.61
C HIS A 53 8.23 -6.24 -3.24
N THR A 54 8.96 -7.02 -2.45
CA THR A 54 9.58 -8.28 -2.87
C THR A 54 8.56 -9.41 -3.06
N PRO A 55 8.95 -10.57 -3.66
CA PRO A 55 8.09 -11.76 -3.73
C PRO A 55 7.72 -12.33 -2.36
N THR A 56 8.59 -12.18 -1.36
CA THR A 56 8.33 -12.53 0.04
C THR A 56 7.81 -11.32 0.82
N GLY A 57 7.19 -11.56 1.98
CA GLY A 57 6.62 -10.49 2.83
C GLY A 57 5.31 -9.92 2.31
N ILE A 58 4.78 -8.90 2.98
CA ILE A 58 3.43 -8.36 2.74
C ILE A 58 3.47 -7.24 1.70
N LYS A 59 2.45 -7.18 0.84
CA LYS A 59 2.46 -6.38 -0.40
C LYS A 59 1.84 -4.97 -0.31
N MET A 60 1.39 -4.53 0.87
CA MET A 60 0.49 -3.36 0.98
C MET A 60 0.77 -2.44 2.18
N LEU A 61 1.83 -2.65 2.95
CA LEU A 61 2.13 -1.76 4.08
C LEU A 61 3.13 -0.67 3.68
N SER A 62 2.69 0.58 3.71
CA SER A 62 3.59 1.73 3.65
C SER A 62 3.11 2.88 4.52
N LEU A 63 3.94 3.27 5.49
CA LEU A 63 3.73 4.47 6.31
C LEU A 63 4.16 5.75 5.58
N LYS A 64 4.78 5.65 4.39
CA LYS A 64 5.30 6.80 3.64
C LYS A 64 4.21 7.75 3.17
N LEU A 65 2.99 7.28 2.92
CA LEU A 65 1.84 8.12 2.54
C LEU A 65 1.69 9.34 3.46
N LEU A 66 1.83 9.13 4.77
CA LEU A 66 1.56 10.18 5.75
C LEU A 66 2.66 11.25 5.75
N ASN A 67 3.88 10.89 5.38
CA ASN A 67 4.95 11.87 5.13
C ASN A 67 4.66 12.72 3.89
N TYR A 68 4.15 12.12 2.80
CA TYR A 68 3.74 12.91 1.62
C TYR A 68 2.58 13.83 1.95
N ALA A 69 1.59 13.36 2.73
CA ALA A 69 0.49 14.20 3.17
C ALA A 69 1.01 15.45 3.90
N LEU A 70 1.93 15.28 4.85
CA LEU A 70 2.52 16.41 5.59
C LEU A 70 3.31 17.38 4.72
N ALA A 71 3.91 16.88 3.65
CA ALA A 71 4.69 17.69 2.72
C ALA A 71 3.82 18.48 1.73
N GLN A 72 2.50 18.26 1.69
CA GLN A 72 1.64 18.97 0.75
C GLN A 72 1.53 20.46 1.11
N PRO A 73 1.63 21.36 0.12
CA PRO A 73 1.48 22.79 0.34
C PRO A 73 0.03 23.15 0.71
N ASN A 74 -0.13 24.25 1.45
CA ASN A 74 -1.43 24.90 1.72
C ASN A 74 -2.47 24.05 2.47
N GLY A 75 -2.08 22.92 3.04
CA GLY A 75 -3.00 22.04 3.78
C GLY A 75 -3.94 21.22 2.89
N ASP A 76 -3.65 21.11 1.59
CA ASP A 76 -4.36 20.21 0.69
C ASP A 76 -3.77 18.80 0.78
N PHE A 77 -4.11 18.10 1.86
CA PHE A 77 -3.56 16.79 2.19
C PHE A 77 -4.14 15.66 1.32
N GLY A 78 -5.29 15.89 0.68
CA GLY A 78 -6.06 14.88 -0.04
C GLY A 78 -5.37 14.37 -1.31
N ASP A 79 -4.46 15.19 -1.83
CA ASP A 79 -3.69 14.91 -3.04
C ASP A 79 -2.50 13.98 -2.80
N ALA A 80 -2.10 13.79 -1.53
CA ALA A 80 -1.01 12.89 -1.22
C ALA A 80 -1.37 11.44 -1.47
N PHE A 81 -0.47 10.73 -2.14
CA PHE A 81 -0.68 9.33 -2.47
C PHE A 81 0.58 8.50 -2.37
N PHE A 82 0.40 7.19 -2.24
CA PHE A 82 1.48 6.23 -2.30
C PHE A 82 1.06 4.96 -3.03
N GLY A 83 1.85 4.55 -4.01
CA GLY A 83 1.62 3.34 -4.79
C GLY A 83 2.53 2.20 -4.36
N MET A 84 1.99 0.99 -4.38
CA MET A 84 2.70 -0.23 -4.01
C MET A 84 2.45 -1.30 -5.08
N PHE A 85 3.55 -1.89 -5.55
CA PHE A 85 3.51 -3.01 -6.49
C PHE A 85 4.09 -4.27 -5.85
N GLY A 86 3.30 -5.33 -5.73
CA GLY A 86 3.75 -6.64 -5.26
C GLY A 86 3.55 -7.72 -6.33
N SER A 87 4.24 -8.82 -6.16
CA SER A 87 3.91 -10.08 -6.82
C SER A 87 4.01 -11.25 -5.86
N GLU A 88 3.32 -12.32 -6.20
CA GLU A 88 3.44 -13.63 -5.54
C GLU A 88 3.44 -14.72 -6.61
N GLU A 89 4.10 -15.84 -6.31
CA GLU A 89 4.04 -17.01 -7.19
C GLU A 89 2.60 -17.52 -7.29
N CYS A 90 2.21 -17.91 -8.50
CA CYS A 90 0.89 -18.40 -8.81
C CYS A 90 0.99 -19.41 -9.94
N SER A 91 0.82 -20.69 -9.63
CA SER A 91 0.99 -21.79 -10.58
C SER A 91 -0.03 -21.77 -11.72
N THR A 92 -1.13 -21.05 -11.57
CA THR A 92 -2.21 -20.92 -12.56
C THR A 92 -2.19 -19.59 -13.31
N CYS A 93 -1.32 -18.65 -12.94
CA CYS A 93 -1.27 -17.34 -13.55
C CYS A 93 -0.37 -17.34 -14.80
N PRO A 94 -0.70 -16.54 -15.84
CA PRO A 94 0.22 -16.28 -16.93
C PRO A 94 1.55 -15.74 -16.38
N ASP A 95 2.68 -16.22 -16.89
CA ASP A 95 4.04 -15.92 -16.42
C ASP A 95 4.44 -16.46 -15.03
N GLY A 96 3.54 -17.16 -14.34
CA GLY A 96 3.79 -17.77 -13.04
C GLY A 96 3.61 -16.84 -11.84
N TYR A 97 3.18 -15.59 -12.05
CA TYR A 97 3.00 -14.62 -10.98
C TYR A 97 1.61 -13.98 -10.97
N LYS A 98 1.10 -13.76 -9.76
CA LYS A 98 -0.05 -12.89 -9.50
C LYS A 98 0.46 -11.53 -9.03
N TYR A 99 -0.07 -10.46 -9.61
CA TYR A 99 0.35 -9.09 -9.34
C TYR A 99 -0.66 -8.37 -8.44
N HIS A 100 -0.12 -7.50 -7.58
CA HIS A 100 -0.84 -6.68 -6.63
C HIS A 100 -0.44 -5.23 -6.85
N ASN A 101 -1.34 -4.41 -7.38
CA ASN A 101 -1.09 -2.98 -7.59
C ASN A 101 -2.12 -2.18 -6.80
N TYR A 102 -1.63 -1.43 -5.82
CA TYR A 102 -2.46 -0.65 -4.93
C TYR A 102 -1.98 0.79 -4.88
N ILE A 103 -2.92 1.71 -4.76
CA ILE A 103 -2.68 3.13 -4.52
C ILE A 103 -3.47 3.52 -3.28
N ILE A 104 -2.79 4.10 -2.30
CA ILE A 104 -3.41 4.67 -1.11
C ILE A 104 -3.35 6.18 -1.19
N ARG A 105 -4.43 6.85 -0.77
CA ARG A 105 -4.52 8.32 -0.74
C ARG A 105 -4.98 8.77 0.62
N PHE A 106 -4.37 9.83 1.15
CA PHE A 106 -4.85 10.39 2.40
C PHE A 106 -6.17 11.14 2.16
N ASN A 107 -7.10 11.02 3.09
CA ASN A 107 -8.44 11.62 3.03
C ASN A 107 -8.85 12.22 4.39
N GLY A 108 -7.87 12.45 5.27
CA GLY A 108 -8.08 13.05 6.58
C GLY A 108 -7.74 14.54 6.60
N THR A 109 -7.63 15.05 7.82
CA THR A 109 -7.35 16.45 8.16
C THR A 109 -5.93 16.61 8.72
N SER A 110 -5.44 17.85 8.79
CA SER A 110 -4.17 18.18 9.48
C SER A 110 -4.12 17.65 10.91
N GLN A 111 -5.21 17.82 11.67
CA GLN A 111 -5.28 17.40 13.06
C GLN A 111 -5.13 15.88 13.22
N GLU A 112 -5.70 15.10 12.29
CA GLU A 112 -5.56 13.64 12.29
C GLU A 112 -4.13 13.23 11.94
N LEU A 113 -3.50 13.96 11.01
CA LEU A 113 -2.12 13.73 10.60
C LEU A 113 -1.11 14.07 11.71
N GLU A 114 -1.36 15.14 12.48
CA GLU A 114 -0.58 15.49 13.68
C GLU A 114 -0.69 14.41 14.75
N LYS A 115 -1.90 13.89 15.02
CA LYS A 115 -2.09 12.79 15.97
C LYS A 115 -1.32 11.54 15.57
N TYR A 116 -1.27 11.25 14.27
CA TYR A 116 -0.44 10.18 13.74
C TYR A 116 1.06 10.43 14.00
N LEU A 117 1.57 11.60 13.60
CA LEU A 117 2.98 11.97 13.72
C LEU A 117 3.50 11.85 15.15
N PHE A 118 2.74 12.44 16.09
CA PHE A 118 3.11 12.49 17.49
C PHE A 118 2.73 11.20 18.24
N GLN A 119 2.18 10.20 17.53
CA GLN A 119 1.78 8.91 18.10
C GLN A 119 0.87 9.06 19.33
N THR A 120 0.01 10.09 19.34
CA THR A 120 -0.82 10.40 20.52
C THR A 120 -2.02 9.46 20.64
N THR A 121 -2.36 8.78 19.56
CA THR A 121 -3.54 7.90 19.47
C THR A 121 -3.21 6.45 19.12
N TRP A 122 -1.92 6.10 18.97
CA TRP A 122 -1.50 4.75 18.59
C TRP A 122 -0.08 4.47 19.09
N ASP A 123 0.24 3.19 19.27
CA ASP A 123 1.57 2.74 19.69
C ASP A 123 2.21 1.93 18.55
N LYS A 124 3.39 2.35 18.10
CA LYS A 124 4.10 1.72 16.97
C LYS A 124 4.52 0.28 17.24
N VAL A 125 4.94 -0.03 18.47
CA VAL A 125 5.36 -1.37 18.87
C VAL A 125 4.15 -2.29 18.98
N ALA A 126 3.05 -1.82 19.57
CA ALA A 126 1.80 -2.56 19.63
C ALA A 126 1.22 -2.80 18.24
N LEU A 127 1.21 -1.76 17.38
CA LEU A 127 0.75 -1.87 16.01
C LEU A 127 1.54 -2.93 15.23
N SER A 128 2.87 -2.96 15.35
CA SER A 128 3.70 -3.96 14.68
C SER A 128 3.38 -5.39 15.14
N LYS A 129 3.17 -5.61 16.45
CA LYS A 129 2.78 -6.90 17.00
C LYS A 129 1.38 -7.32 16.55
N ASP A 130 0.43 -6.39 16.58
CA ASP A 130 -0.95 -6.64 16.19
C ASP A 130 -1.07 -6.90 14.71
N TYR A 131 -0.28 -6.20 13.90
CA TYR A 131 -0.15 -6.43 12.47
C TYR A 131 0.28 -7.86 12.16
N GLN A 132 1.37 -8.33 12.78
CA GLN A 132 1.84 -9.73 12.63
C GLN A 132 0.79 -10.74 13.10
N LYS A 133 0.12 -10.48 14.23
CA LYS A 133 -0.96 -11.37 14.71
C LYS A 133 -2.13 -11.43 13.73
N ARG A 134 -2.53 -10.31 13.15
CA ARG A 134 -3.63 -10.23 12.18
C ARG A 134 -3.27 -10.94 10.89
N GLU A 135 -2.06 -10.70 10.37
CA GLU A 135 -1.52 -11.44 9.23
C GLU A 135 -1.56 -12.95 9.47
N ASN A 136 -1.04 -13.42 10.62
CA ASN A 136 -1.07 -14.84 10.98
C ASN A 136 -2.50 -15.39 11.08
N SER A 137 -3.42 -14.63 11.69
CA SER A 137 -4.83 -15.02 11.81
C SER A 137 -5.51 -15.16 10.44
N LEU A 138 -5.27 -14.20 9.54
CA LEU A 138 -5.78 -14.26 8.16
C LEU A 138 -5.14 -15.42 7.38
N SER A 139 -3.85 -15.68 7.59
CA SER A 139 -3.11 -16.77 6.93
C SER A 139 -3.65 -18.16 7.29
N ASN A 140 -4.26 -18.30 8.47
CA ASN A 140 -4.91 -19.54 8.90
C ASN A 140 -6.33 -19.73 8.34
N ASN A 141 -6.81 -18.82 7.50
CA ASN A 141 -8.15 -18.87 6.92
C ASN A 141 -8.06 -18.87 5.40
N SER A 142 -8.54 -19.96 4.78
CA SER A 142 -8.50 -20.16 3.33
C SER A 142 -9.29 -19.11 2.54
N ALA A 143 -10.23 -18.39 3.15
CA ALA A 143 -10.94 -17.29 2.49
C ALA A 143 -10.05 -16.07 2.22
N TYR A 144 -8.92 -15.93 2.92
CA TYR A 144 -8.02 -14.77 2.85
C TYR A 144 -6.63 -15.12 2.31
N THR A 145 -6.43 -16.35 1.84
CA THR A 145 -5.15 -16.83 1.35
C THR A 145 -5.23 -17.43 -0.04
N ASP A 146 -4.09 -17.43 -0.72
CA ASP A 146 -3.80 -18.23 -1.90
C ASP A 146 -2.66 -19.21 -1.55
N ASN A 147 -2.30 -20.10 -2.49
CA ASN A 147 -1.14 -20.99 -2.38
C ASN A 147 -1.11 -21.82 -1.08
N ASP A 148 -2.25 -22.41 -0.70
CA ASP A 148 -2.42 -23.23 0.51
C ASP A 148 -2.02 -22.51 1.81
N GLY A 149 -2.31 -21.21 1.91
CA GLY A 149 -2.04 -20.42 3.12
C GLY A 149 -0.67 -19.73 3.14
N LYS A 150 0.15 -19.90 2.09
CA LYS A 150 1.49 -19.29 2.02
C LYS A 150 1.47 -17.78 1.83
N SER A 151 0.42 -17.24 1.24
CA SER A 151 0.30 -15.81 0.97
C SER A 151 -1.13 -15.33 1.11
N LEU A 152 -1.30 -14.09 1.57
CA LEU A 152 -2.60 -13.46 1.62
C LEU A 152 -3.07 -13.14 0.21
N ASN A 153 -4.30 -13.53 -0.11
CA ASN A 153 -4.95 -13.13 -1.36
C ASN A 153 -5.35 -11.64 -1.29
N GLN A 154 -5.89 -11.10 -2.38
CA GLN A 154 -6.33 -9.68 -2.43
C GLN A 154 -7.25 -9.30 -1.27
N LYS A 155 -8.23 -10.16 -0.94
CA LYS A 155 -9.16 -9.94 0.16
C LYS A 155 -8.44 -9.94 1.51
N GLY A 156 -7.46 -10.82 1.70
CA GLY A 156 -6.63 -10.87 2.90
C GLY A 156 -5.76 -9.62 3.06
N LEU A 157 -5.11 -9.17 1.99
CA LEU A 157 -4.27 -7.96 2.00
C LEU A 157 -5.10 -6.71 2.28
N GLU A 158 -6.23 -6.55 1.59
CA GLU A 158 -7.16 -5.42 1.78
C GLU A 158 -7.71 -5.40 3.21
N LYS A 159 -8.10 -6.57 3.74
CA LYS A 159 -8.56 -6.68 5.13
C LYS A 159 -7.46 -6.32 6.13
N LEU A 160 -6.25 -6.84 5.95
CA LEU A 160 -5.10 -6.51 6.80
C LEU A 160 -4.83 -5.01 6.80
N PHE A 161 -4.92 -4.35 5.63
CA PHE A 161 -4.77 -2.91 5.50
C PHE A 161 -5.81 -2.13 6.32
N PHE A 162 -7.11 -2.41 6.15
CA PHE A 162 -8.14 -1.69 6.91
C PHE A 162 -8.06 -1.96 8.41
N ASP A 163 -7.80 -3.21 8.82
CA ASP A 163 -7.62 -3.54 10.23
C ASP A 163 -6.41 -2.75 10.80
N THR A 164 -5.34 -2.58 10.02
CA THR A 164 -4.16 -1.76 10.39
C THR A 164 -4.53 -0.30 10.59
N LEU A 165 -5.26 0.32 9.65
CA LEU A 165 -5.74 1.69 9.78
C LEU A 165 -6.61 1.88 11.01
N LYS A 166 -7.50 0.93 11.30
CA LYS A 166 -8.31 0.94 12.51
C LYS A 166 -7.46 0.90 13.78
N GLY A 167 -6.40 0.08 13.79
CA GLY A 167 -5.41 0.04 14.89
C GLY A 167 -4.63 1.34 15.06
N MET A 168 -4.53 2.15 14.01
CA MET A 168 -3.92 3.49 14.02
C MET A 168 -4.90 4.62 14.36
N ASN A 169 -6.19 4.31 14.56
CA ASN A 169 -7.27 5.30 14.62
C ASN A 169 -7.37 6.17 13.35
N MET A 170 -7.10 5.57 12.19
CA MET A 170 -7.12 6.18 10.85
C MET A 170 -8.23 5.61 9.96
N ASP A 171 -9.25 5.01 10.57
CA ASP A 171 -10.41 4.45 9.85
C ASP A 171 -11.12 5.55 9.03
N GLY A 172 -11.35 5.27 7.74
CA GLY A 172 -11.92 6.23 6.79
C GLY A 172 -11.01 7.43 6.43
N LYS A 173 -9.76 7.45 6.88
CA LYS A 173 -8.79 8.56 6.63
C LYS A 173 -7.79 8.27 5.53
N VAL A 174 -7.80 7.05 5.01
CA VAL A 174 -7.00 6.64 3.86
C VAL A 174 -7.89 5.86 2.91
N ASN A 175 -7.97 6.33 1.67
CA ASN A 175 -8.67 5.64 0.60
C ASN A 175 -7.75 4.59 -0.02
N LEU A 176 -8.28 3.40 -0.31
CA LEU A 176 -7.56 2.32 -0.98
C LEU A 176 -8.12 2.13 -2.39
N GLN A 177 -7.24 2.14 -3.37
CA GLN A 177 -7.55 1.81 -4.76
C GLN A 177 -6.70 0.61 -5.18
N ARG A 178 -7.31 -0.33 -5.91
CA ARG A 178 -6.63 -1.44 -6.57
C ARG A 178 -6.64 -1.18 -8.06
N VAL A 179 -5.48 -1.36 -8.71
CA VAL A 179 -5.40 -1.37 -10.17
C VAL A 179 -5.29 -2.83 -10.59
N ASP A 180 -6.25 -3.32 -11.37
CA ASP A 180 -6.17 -4.67 -11.89
C ASP A 180 -5.21 -4.79 -13.09
N ASN A 181 -5.05 -6.01 -13.60
CA ASN A 181 -4.14 -6.30 -14.70
C ASN A 181 -4.57 -5.64 -16.03
N GLU A 182 -5.83 -5.26 -16.16
CA GLU A 182 -6.38 -4.58 -17.33
C GLU A 182 -6.28 -3.05 -17.19
N GLY A 183 -5.77 -2.57 -16.06
CA GLY A 183 -5.63 -1.14 -15.75
C GLY A 183 -6.91 -0.52 -15.19
N ILE A 184 -7.94 -1.31 -14.91
CA ILE A 184 -9.18 -0.81 -14.30
C ILE A 184 -8.89 -0.51 -12.84
N ILE A 185 -9.21 0.72 -12.44
CA ILE A 185 -9.05 1.18 -11.06
C ILE A 185 -10.33 0.86 -10.31
N GLN A 186 -10.19 0.17 -9.19
CA GLN A 186 -11.28 -0.20 -8.28
C GLN A 186 -11.07 0.54 -6.95
N ASN A 187 -12.09 1.26 -6.49
CA ASN A 187 -12.12 1.73 -5.11
C ASN A 187 -12.47 0.56 -4.20
N ILE A 188 -11.66 0.35 -3.16
CA ILE A 188 -11.85 -0.70 -2.19
C ILE A 188 -12.44 -0.09 -0.91
N THR A 189 -13.56 -0.62 -0.44
CA THR A 189 -14.25 -0.20 0.78
C THR A 189 -14.61 -1.39 1.66
N LEU A 190 -15.07 -1.16 2.88
CA LEU A 190 -15.61 -2.23 3.73
C LEU A 190 -17.14 -2.29 3.64
N ASP A 191 -17.69 -3.49 3.58
CA ASP A 191 -19.12 -3.72 3.76
C ASP A 191 -19.53 -3.71 5.25
N ASN A 192 -20.83 -3.92 5.51
CA ASN A 192 -21.38 -3.98 6.87
C ASN A 192 -20.80 -5.12 7.74
N ASN A 193 -20.15 -6.12 7.13
CA ASN A 193 -19.48 -7.23 7.81
C ASN A 193 -17.96 -6.98 7.96
N ASN A 194 -17.48 -5.76 7.69
CA ASN A 194 -16.07 -5.40 7.64
C ASN A 194 -15.27 -6.27 6.64
N GLN A 195 -15.88 -6.59 5.50
CA GLN A 195 -15.24 -7.30 4.40
C GLN A 195 -14.91 -6.34 3.27
N PRO A 196 -13.71 -6.45 2.64
CA PRO A 196 -13.37 -5.65 1.48
C PRO A 196 -14.32 -5.90 0.30
N THR A 197 -14.77 -4.82 -0.33
CA THR A 197 -15.58 -4.80 -1.55
C THR A 197 -14.96 -3.85 -2.56
N ALA A 198 -14.99 -4.23 -3.83
CA ALA A 198 -14.44 -3.47 -4.94
C ALA A 198 -15.57 -2.81 -5.74
N THR A 199 -15.40 -1.53 -6.06
CA THR A 199 -16.29 -0.78 -6.96
C THR A 199 -15.46 -0.08 -8.03
N PRO A 200 -15.81 -0.21 -9.33
CA PRO A 200 -15.05 0.46 -10.38
C PRO A 200 -15.03 1.98 -10.17
N CYS A 201 -13.86 2.58 -10.35
CA CYS A 201 -13.74 4.04 -10.42
C CYS A 201 -14.38 4.52 -11.73
N PRO A 202 -15.28 5.52 -11.70
CA PRO A 202 -15.87 6.12 -12.90
C PRO A 202 -14.83 6.70 -13.87
#